data_AF-A0A321LQ12-F1
#
_entry.id   AF-A0A321LQ12-F1
#
_cell.length_a   1.000
_cell.length_b   1.000
_cell.length_c   1.000
_cell.angle_alpha   90.00
_cell.angle_beta   90.00
_cell.angle_gamma   90.00
#
_symmetry.space_group_name_H-M   'P 1'
#
loop_
_entity.id
_entity.type
_entity.pdbx_description
1 polymer ?
#
loop_
_entity_poly.entity_id
_entity_poly.type
_entity_poly.pdbx_seq_one_letter_code
_entity_poly.pdbx_strand_id
1 'polypeptide(L)'
;MMGESRPPDEELIRMLSRYEVQVGELALKLRAMVLKEAPAAVERAFQVYALVFWYSLTGKMSDAFCQVVIYEKGVNLMFNRGAELDDPDAVLVGEGKIIRHIKVRRPEDLKNPYLKKFIRAALKHAKAITKEREAAGRTIKRSVKASRLKRGST
;
A
#
# COMPACT_ATOMS: atom_id res chain seq x y z
N MET A 1 9.14 19.63 15.19
CA MET A 1 9.09 19.76 13.71
C MET A 1 8.69 18.41 13.13
N MET A 2 7.47 18.27 12.60
CA MET A 2 7.03 17.01 11.99
C MET A 2 7.48 16.99 10.54
N GLY A 3 8.45 16.12 10.20
CA GLY A 3 8.93 15.98 8.82
C GLY A 3 7.80 15.52 7.89
N GLU A 4 7.62 16.23 6.79
CA GLU A 4 6.74 15.81 5.70
C GLU A 4 7.22 14.46 5.15
N SER A 5 6.30 13.53 4.92
CA SER A 5 6.63 12.28 4.24
C SER A 5 7.19 12.58 2.85
N ARG A 6 8.10 11.74 2.34
CA ARG A 6 8.69 11.88 0.98
C ARG A 6 7.62 12.31 -0.04
N PRO A 7 7.80 13.43 -0.77
CA PRO A 7 6.79 13.91 -1.69
C PRO A 7 6.57 12.93 -2.84
N PRO A 8 5.37 12.88 -3.45
CA PRO A 8 5.19 12.20 -4.71
C PRO A 8 5.90 12.97 -5.81
N ASP A 9 6.62 12.28 -6.69
CA ASP A 9 7.19 12.92 -7.88
C ASP A 9 6.20 12.92 -9.05
N GLU A 10 6.55 13.64 -10.11
CA GLU A 10 5.69 13.82 -11.28
C GLU A 10 5.26 12.52 -11.96
N GLU A 11 6.09 11.47 -11.93
CA GLU A 11 5.74 10.21 -12.56
C GLU A 11 4.65 9.50 -11.77
N LEU A 12 4.74 9.50 -10.44
CA LEU A 12 3.70 8.96 -9.58
C LEU A 12 2.38 9.74 -9.77
N ILE A 13 2.46 11.07 -9.91
CA ILE A 13 1.30 11.91 -10.24
C ILE A 13 0.72 11.54 -11.61
N ARG A 14 1.55 11.35 -12.64
CA ARG A 14 1.12 10.89 -13.98
C ARG A 14 0.48 9.50 -13.97
N MET A 15 0.90 8.60 -13.07
CA MET A 15 0.25 7.30 -12.91
C MET A 15 -1.17 7.45 -12.31
N LEU A 16 -1.32 8.35 -11.34
CA LEU A 16 -2.60 8.62 -10.67
C LEU A 16 -3.58 9.43 -11.53
N SER A 17 -3.11 10.23 -12.48
CA SER A 17 -3.97 11.05 -13.35
C SER A 17 -4.88 10.24 -14.28
N ARG A 18 -4.74 8.91 -14.30
CA ARG A 18 -5.62 7.97 -15.01
C ARG A 18 -6.87 7.59 -14.23
N TYR A 19 -6.94 8.00 -12.97
CA TYR A 19 -8.04 7.72 -12.05
C TYR A 19 -8.79 9.02 -11.72
N GLU A 20 -10.01 8.87 -11.20
CA GLU A 20 -10.76 9.97 -10.63
C GLU A 20 -9.93 10.73 -9.58
N VAL A 21 -10.07 12.07 -9.55
CA VAL A 21 -9.29 12.95 -8.67
C VAL A 21 -9.36 12.48 -7.21
N GLN A 22 -10.57 12.16 -6.74
CA GLN A 22 -10.78 11.66 -5.38
C GLN A 22 -9.99 10.37 -5.10
N VAL A 23 -9.93 9.44 -6.05
CA VAL A 23 -9.17 8.19 -5.91
C VAL A 23 -7.67 8.48 -5.80
N GLY A 24 -7.18 9.40 -6.62
CA GLY A 24 -5.80 9.89 -6.53
C GLY A 24 -5.46 10.49 -5.16
N GLU A 25 -6.34 11.33 -4.62
CA GLU A 25 -6.18 11.92 -3.30
C GLU A 25 -6.18 10.89 -2.18
N LEU A 26 -7.09 9.90 -2.23
CA LEU A 26 -7.13 8.81 -1.26
C LEU A 26 -5.81 8.03 -1.27
N ALA A 27 -5.29 7.72 -2.45
CA ALA A 27 -4.04 7.01 -2.63
C ALA A 27 -2.85 7.80 -2.06
N LEU A 28 -2.75 9.09 -2.36
CA LEU A 28 -1.69 9.97 -1.86
C LEU A 28 -1.74 10.12 -0.33
N LYS A 29 -2.94 10.26 0.25
CA LYS A 29 -3.10 10.35 1.71
C LYS A 29 -2.73 9.05 2.40
N LEU A 30 -3.13 7.89 1.86
CA LEU A 30 -2.70 6.58 2.39
C LEU A 30 -1.19 6.39 2.26
N ARG A 31 -0.61 6.74 1.11
CA ARG A 31 0.85 6.74 0.92
C ARG A 31 1.55 7.57 2.00
N ALA A 32 1.09 8.80 2.25
CA ALA A 32 1.65 9.66 3.27
C ALA A 32 1.55 9.04 4.68
N MET A 33 0.42 8.39 5.02
CA MET A 33 0.29 7.66 6.28
C MET A 33 1.31 6.52 6.39
N VAL A 34 1.44 5.68 5.36
CA VAL A 34 2.40 4.57 5.37
C VAL A 34 3.82 5.08 5.53
N LEU A 35 4.20 6.11 4.77
CA LEU A 35 5.55 6.67 4.82
C LEU A 35 5.84 7.42 6.12
N LYS A 36 4.83 7.94 6.81
CA LYS A 36 4.99 8.53 8.15
C LYS A 36 5.25 7.45 9.22
N GLU A 37 4.55 6.33 9.15
CA GLU A 37 4.72 5.21 10.10
C GLU A 37 5.97 4.36 9.77
N ALA A 38 6.39 4.35 8.50
CA ALA A 38 7.55 3.59 8.02
C ALA A 38 8.46 4.44 7.10
N PRO A 39 9.18 5.46 7.62
CA PRO A 39 9.99 6.37 6.81
C PRO A 39 11.06 5.64 5.97
N ALA A 40 11.67 4.62 6.57
CA ALA A 40 12.73 3.81 5.96
C ALA A 40 12.22 2.75 4.96
N ALA A 41 10.90 2.56 4.82
CA ALA A 41 10.35 1.55 3.92
C ALA A 41 10.79 1.80 2.47
N VAL A 42 11.10 0.73 1.76
CA VAL A 42 11.22 0.79 0.30
C VAL A 42 9.81 0.81 -0.29
N GLU A 43 9.50 1.88 -0.99
CA GLU A 43 8.25 2.03 -1.76
C GLU A 43 8.52 1.58 -3.20
N ARG A 44 7.63 0.76 -3.77
CA ARG A 44 7.59 0.55 -5.22
C ARG A 44 6.24 0.90 -5.81
N ALA A 45 6.24 1.75 -6.83
CA ALA A 45 5.05 2.06 -7.62
C ALA A 45 5.13 1.35 -8.98
N PHE A 46 4.11 0.57 -9.31
CA PHE A 46 4.01 -0.13 -10.58
C PHE A 46 2.56 -0.44 -10.96
N GLN A 47 2.31 -0.58 -12.26
CA GLN A 47 1.02 -1.00 -12.81
C GLN A 47 1.09 -2.45 -13.25
N VAL A 48 0.14 -3.27 -12.81
CA VAL A 48 -0.19 -4.57 -13.41
C VAL A 48 -1.67 -4.55 -13.78
N TYR A 49 -2.53 -5.25 -13.06
CA TYR A 49 -3.99 -5.15 -13.21
C TYR A 49 -4.56 -3.87 -12.57
N ALA A 50 -3.91 -3.40 -11.51
CA ALA A 50 -4.19 -2.16 -10.80
C ALA A 50 -2.87 -1.39 -10.60
N LEU A 51 -2.97 -0.11 -10.25
CA LEU A 51 -1.83 0.66 -9.78
C LEU A 51 -1.56 0.25 -8.32
N VAL A 52 -0.31 -0.07 -8.01
CA VAL A 52 0.09 -0.56 -6.69
C VAL A 52 1.25 0.27 -6.18
N PHE A 53 1.11 0.79 -4.95
CA PHE A 53 2.23 1.25 -4.13
C PHE A 53 2.53 0.19 -3.09
N TRP A 54 3.66 -0.47 -3.23
CA TRP A 54 4.05 -1.63 -2.46
C TRP A 54 5.17 -1.25 -1.48
N TYR A 55 5.01 -1.58 -0.20
CA TYR A 55 5.92 -1.15 0.86
C TYR A 55 6.59 -2.34 1.54
N SER A 56 7.92 -2.27 1.62
CA SER A 56 8.77 -3.36 2.09
C SER A 56 9.92 -2.85 2.95
N LEU A 57 10.56 -3.75 3.71
CA LEU A 57 11.71 -3.38 4.53
C LEU A 57 12.95 -3.21 3.66
N THR A 58 13.33 -4.25 2.91
CA THR A 58 14.58 -4.28 2.12
C THR A 58 14.35 -4.07 0.61
N GLY A 59 13.09 -4.02 0.17
CA GLY A 59 12.73 -4.02 -1.25
C GLY A 59 12.43 -5.40 -1.82
N LYS A 60 12.39 -6.46 -0.99
CA LYS A 60 12.12 -7.85 -1.38
C LYS A 60 10.64 -8.21 -1.21
N MET A 61 10.09 -9.04 -2.10
CA MET A 61 8.67 -9.44 -2.02
C MET A 61 8.31 -10.04 -0.66
N SER A 62 9.24 -10.81 -0.10
CA SER A 62 9.10 -11.58 1.14
C SER A 62 8.96 -10.72 2.40
N ASP A 63 9.40 -9.47 2.39
CA ASP A 63 9.35 -8.58 3.56
C ASP A 63 8.43 -7.37 3.38
N ALA A 64 7.58 -7.41 2.34
CA ALA A 64 6.50 -6.46 2.25
C ALA A 64 5.48 -6.64 3.35
N PHE A 65 5.11 -5.52 3.94
CA PHE A 65 4.16 -5.47 5.04
C PHE A 65 2.79 -4.96 4.59
N CYS A 66 2.75 -3.98 3.68
CA CYS A 66 1.49 -3.47 3.15
C CYS A 66 1.59 -2.93 1.72
N GLN A 67 0.42 -2.70 1.12
CA GLN A 67 0.27 -2.15 -0.22
C GLN A 67 -0.90 -1.18 -0.24
N VAL A 68 -0.77 -0.07 -0.97
CA VAL A 68 -1.89 0.79 -1.35
C VAL A 68 -2.22 0.42 -2.80
N VAL A 69 -3.37 -0.22 -3.00
CA VAL A 69 -3.80 -0.71 -4.33
C VAL A 69 -4.96 0.14 -4.80
N ILE A 70 -4.78 0.77 -5.95
CA ILE A 70 -5.68 1.77 -6.51
C ILE A 70 -6.52 1.13 -7.61
N TYR A 71 -7.83 1.13 -7.40
CA TYR A 71 -8.84 0.68 -8.34
C TYR A 71 -9.68 1.87 -8.83
N GLU A 72 -10.49 1.67 -9.88
CA GLU A 72 -11.35 2.72 -10.46
C GLU A 72 -12.27 3.40 -9.42
N LYS A 73 -12.82 2.63 -8.47
CA LYS A 73 -13.80 3.12 -7.47
C LYS A 73 -13.20 3.27 -6.06
N GLY A 74 -11.89 3.48 -5.95
CA GLY A 74 -11.21 3.73 -4.68
C GLY A 74 -10.06 2.78 -4.38
N VAL A 75 -9.61 2.79 -3.14
CA VAL A 75 -8.29 2.28 -2.77
C VAL A 75 -8.42 1.20 -1.71
N ASN A 76 -7.59 0.16 -1.79
CA ASN A 76 -7.45 -0.82 -0.73
C ASN A 76 -6.09 -0.64 -0.05
N LEU A 77 -6.09 -0.54 1.28
CA LEU A 77 -4.89 -0.72 2.09
C LEU A 77 -4.77 -2.21 2.41
N MET A 78 -3.91 -2.92 1.69
CA MET A 78 -3.71 -4.36 1.82
C MET A 78 -2.53 -4.68 2.74
N PHE A 79 -2.65 -5.75 3.51
CA PHE A 79 -1.61 -6.26 4.40
C PHE A 79 -1.20 -7.67 3.98
N ASN A 80 0.08 -7.84 3.66
CA ASN A 80 0.61 -9.08 3.09
C ASN A 80 0.47 -10.29 4.02
N ARG A 81 0.43 -10.06 5.34
CA ARG A 81 0.19 -11.04 6.41
C ARG A 81 -0.99 -10.60 7.28
N GLY A 82 -2.02 -10.01 6.66
CA GLY A 82 -3.13 -9.40 7.37
C GLY A 82 -3.95 -10.35 8.23
N ALA A 83 -4.02 -11.64 7.89
CA ALA A 83 -4.73 -12.66 8.67
C ALA A 83 -4.08 -12.94 10.05
N GLU A 84 -2.85 -12.49 10.26
CA GLU A 84 -2.09 -12.66 11.50
C GLU A 84 -2.07 -11.39 12.36
N LEU A 85 -2.83 -10.37 11.96
CA LEU A 85 -2.99 -9.14 12.73
C LEU A 85 -4.25 -9.23 13.58
N ASP A 86 -4.17 -8.77 14.83
CA ASP A 86 -5.33 -8.66 15.71
C ASP A 86 -6.34 -7.68 15.11
N ASP A 87 -7.57 -8.14 14.90
CA ASP A 87 -8.67 -7.36 14.34
C ASP A 87 -9.92 -7.42 15.23
N PRO A 88 -9.87 -6.83 16.43
CA PRO A 88 -10.99 -6.88 17.38
C PRO A 88 -12.25 -6.17 16.85
N ASP A 89 -12.07 -5.20 15.93
CA ASP A 89 -13.15 -4.40 15.36
C ASP A 89 -13.69 -5.00 14.04
N ALA A 90 -13.17 -6.16 13.61
CA ALA A 90 -13.56 -6.88 12.40
C ALA A 90 -13.57 -6.00 11.12
N VAL A 91 -12.59 -5.10 10.98
CA VAL A 91 -12.50 -4.17 9.84
C VAL A 91 -11.69 -4.72 8.67
N LEU A 92 -10.93 -5.80 8.89
CA LEU A 92 -10.15 -6.46 7.85
C LEU A 92 -11.03 -7.34 6.97
N VAL A 93 -10.95 -7.11 5.67
CA VAL A 93 -11.69 -7.87 4.64
C VAL A 93 -10.77 -8.89 3.97
N GLY A 94 -11.30 -10.09 3.73
CA GLY A 94 -10.68 -11.13 2.92
C GLY A 94 -10.80 -12.50 3.57
N GLU A 95 -11.09 -13.52 2.76
CA GLU A 95 -11.30 -14.90 3.24
C GLU A 95 -10.09 -15.81 2.96
N GLY A 96 -9.09 -15.30 2.22
CA GLY A 96 -7.87 -16.06 1.92
C GLY A 96 -7.08 -16.41 3.19
N LYS A 97 -6.09 -17.30 3.07
CA LYS A 97 -5.32 -17.76 4.25
C LYS A 97 -4.42 -16.70 4.89
N ILE A 98 -4.00 -15.69 4.14
CA ILE A 98 -2.88 -14.80 4.55
C ILE A 98 -3.20 -13.31 4.40
N ILE A 99 -3.67 -12.87 3.23
CA ILE A 99 -3.83 -11.44 2.93
C ILE A 99 -5.18 -10.94 3.46
N ARG A 100 -5.16 -9.75 4.07
CA ARG A 100 -6.36 -8.97 4.39
C ARG A 100 -6.23 -7.54 3.87
N HIS A 101 -7.34 -6.82 3.79
CA HIS A 101 -7.32 -5.42 3.36
C HIS A 101 -8.41 -4.60 4.03
N ILE A 102 -8.20 -3.29 4.02
CA ILE A 102 -9.21 -2.30 4.39
C ILE A 102 -9.60 -1.54 3.13
N LYS A 103 -10.90 -1.39 2.88
CA LYS A 103 -11.42 -0.58 1.78
C LYS A 103 -11.48 0.88 2.21
N VAL A 104 -10.96 1.77 1.37
CA VAL A 104 -11.00 3.22 1.54
C VAL A 104 -11.65 3.82 0.30
N ARG A 105 -12.85 4.37 0.47
CA ARG A 105 -13.71 4.80 -0.63
C ARG A 105 -14.00 6.28 -0.58
N ARG A 106 -13.96 6.90 0.60
CA ARG A 106 -14.28 8.31 0.79
C ARG A 106 -13.25 9.00 1.70
N PRO A 107 -13.10 10.33 1.62
CA PRO A 107 -12.16 11.07 2.45
C PRO A 107 -12.36 10.86 3.96
N GLU A 108 -13.59 10.60 4.40
CA GLU A 108 -13.93 10.34 5.81
C GLU A 108 -13.28 9.06 6.33
N ASP A 109 -13.13 8.05 5.47
CA ASP A 109 -12.54 6.76 5.85
C ASP A 109 -11.09 6.93 6.33
N LEU A 110 -10.39 7.95 5.84
CA LEU A 110 -9.01 8.28 6.21
C LEU A 110 -8.89 8.83 7.64
N LYS A 111 -10.00 9.24 8.26
CA LYS A 111 -10.01 9.72 9.65
C LYS A 111 -9.99 8.55 10.64
N ASN A 112 -10.25 7.33 10.17
CA ASN A 112 -10.30 6.17 11.05
C ASN A 112 -8.92 5.84 11.65
N PRO A 113 -8.80 5.80 12.99
CA PRO A 113 -7.52 5.57 13.65
C PRO A 113 -6.97 4.17 13.41
N TYR A 114 -7.84 3.19 13.09
CA TYR A 114 -7.43 1.82 12.82
C TYR A 114 -6.45 1.72 11.63
N LEU A 115 -6.51 2.63 10.65
CA LEU A 115 -5.60 2.62 9.50
C LEU A 115 -4.14 2.67 9.95
N LYS A 116 -3.81 3.61 10.83
CA LYS A 116 -2.45 3.74 11.39
C LYS A 116 -2.10 2.57 12.31
N LYS A 117 -3.07 2.07 13.08
CA LYS A 117 -2.87 0.90 13.96
C LYS A 117 -2.45 -0.33 13.14
N PHE A 118 -3.16 -0.64 12.05
CA PHE A 118 -2.82 -1.77 11.19
C PHE A 118 -1.52 -1.59 10.42
N ILE A 119 -1.20 -0.37 9.95
CA ILE A 119 0.11 -0.09 9.34
C ILE A 119 1.25 -0.39 10.32
N ARG A 120 1.13 0.08 11.57
CA ARG A 120 2.14 -0.19 12.62
C ARG A 120 2.22 -1.68 12.96
N ALA A 121 1.08 -2.35 13.07
CA ALA A 121 1.01 -3.78 13.37
C ALA A 121 1.69 -4.60 12.26
N ALA A 122 1.35 -4.33 11.00
CA ALA A 122 1.96 -4.98 9.83
C ALA A 122 3.48 -4.74 9.77
N LEU A 123 3.92 -3.49 10.02
CA LEU A 123 5.35 -3.15 10.05
C LEU A 123 6.08 -3.90 11.18
N LYS A 124 5.51 -3.93 12.39
CA LYS A 124 6.06 -4.66 13.53
C LYS A 124 6.16 -6.15 13.23
N HIS A 125 5.11 -6.73 12.66
CA HIS A 125 5.06 -8.13 12.27
C HIS A 125 6.16 -8.46 11.24
N ALA A 126 6.28 -7.67 10.17
CA ALA A 126 7.31 -7.86 9.15
C ALA A 126 8.74 -7.78 9.73
N LYS A 127 9.00 -6.84 10.64
CA LYS A 127 10.30 -6.72 11.34
C LYS A 127 10.62 -7.93 12.22
N ALA A 128 9.60 -8.57 12.81
CA ALA A 128 9.79 -9.75 13.66
C ALA A 128 10.16 -11.00 12.85
N ILE A 129 9.62 -11.14 11.64
CA ILE A 129 9.83 -12.33 10.80
C ILE A 129 10.97 -12.19 9.79
N THR A 130 11.44 -10.96 9.53
CA THR A 130 12.52 -10.69 8.58
C THR A 130 13.87 -10.78 9.28
N LYS A 131 14.76 -11.65 8.76
CA LYS A 131 16.10 -11.87 9.33
C LYS A 131 17.15 -10.83 8.92
N GLU A 132 16.92 -10.12 7.82
CA GLU A 132 17.83 -9.09 7.26
C GLU A 132 17.39 -7.68 7.67
N ARG A 133 18.33 -6.76 7.93
CA ARG A 133 18.04 -5.48 8.60
C ARG A 133 18.27 -4.20 7.82
N GLU A 134 18.51 -4.23 6.52
CA GLU A 134 18.83 -2.98 5.79
C GLU A 134 17.65 -2.42 4.97
N ALA A 135 17.07 -1.35 5.50
CA ALA A 135 16.06 -0.51 4.84
C ALA A 135 16.64 0.89 4.62
N ALA A 136 16.91 1.25 3.36
CA ALA A 136 17.57 2.51 3.00
C ALA A 136 16.60 3.65 2.59
N GLY A 137 15.29 3.51 2.84
CA GLY A 137 14.32 4.61 2.66
C GLY A 137 14.27 5.19 1.23
N ARG A 138 13.96 4.37 0.23
CA ARG A 138 13.92 4.78 -1.19
C ARG A 138 12.59 4.47 -1.87
N THR A 139 12.25 5.20 -2.93
CA THR A 139 11.13 4.89 -3.83
C THR A 139 11.69 4.37 -5.15
N ILE A 140 11.30 3.16 -5.57
CA ILE A 140 11.74 2.53 -6.82
C ILE A 140 10.51 2.34 -7.71
N LYS A 141 10.52 2.90 -8.91
CA LYS A 141 9.41 2.74 -9.84
C LYS A 141 9.74 1.69 -10.89
N ARG A 142 8.72 0.98 -11.35
CA ARG A 142 8.84 0.05 -12.48
C ARG A 142 7.64 0.19 -13.41
N SER A 143 7.91 0.44 -14.68
CA SER A 143 6.95 0.31 -15.76
C SER A 143 6.92 -1.15 -16.22
N VAL A 144 5.78 -1.83 -16.04
CA VAL A 144 5.55 -3.14 -16.66
C VAL A 144 4.99 -2.87 -18.06
N LYS A 145 5.62 -3.40 -19.12
CA LYS A 145 5.01 -3.40 -20.45
C LYS A 145 3.65 -4.08 -20.35
N ALA A 146 2.59 -3.42 -20.81
CA ALA A 146 1.27 -4.04 -20.88
C ALA A 146 1.36 -5.32 -21.73
N SER A 147 1.40 -6.49 -21.08
CA SER A 147 1.13 -7.74 -21.79
C SER A 147 -0.34 -7.70 -22.17
N ARG A 148 -0.65 -7.71 -23.48
CA ARG A 148 -2.01 -7.93 -24.00
C ARG A 148 -2.57 -9.21 -23.37
N LEU A 149 -3.34 -9.09 -22.30
CA LEU A 149 -4.12 -10.21 -21.80
C LEU A 149 -5.38 -10.25 -22.65
N LYS A 150 -5.50 -11.29 -23.49
CA LYS A 150 -6.76 -11.59 -24.17
C LYS A 150 -7.82 -11.75 -23.09
N ARG A 151 -8.89 -10.95 -23.17
CA ARG A 151 -10.11 -11.16 -22.39
C ARG A 151 -10.63 -12.55 -22.75
N GLY A 152 -10.44 -13.50 -21.86
CA GLY A 152 -11.07 -14.81 -21.94
C GLY A 152 -12.50 -14.66 -21.44
N SER A 153 -13.44 -14.61 -22.38
CA SER A 153 -14.83 -14.99 -22.16
C SER A 153 -14.86 -16.45 -21.75
N THR A 154 -15.51 -16.78 -20.63
CA THR A 154 -16.66 -17.71 -20.54
C THR A 154 -17.40 -17.44 -19.25
#